data_AF-A0A8X6XYX7-F1
#
_entry.id   AF-A0A8X6XYX7-F1
#
_cell.length_a   1.000
_cell.length_b   1.000
_cell.length_c   1.000
_cell.angle_alpha   90.00
_cell.angle_beta   90.00
_cell.angle_gamma   90.00
#
_symmetry.space_group_name_H-M   'P 1'
#
loop_
_entity.id
_entity.type
_entity.pdbx_description
1 polymer ?
#
loop_
_entity_poly.entity_id
_entity_poly.type
_entity_poly.pdbx_seq_one_letter_code
_entity_poly.pdbx_strand_id
1 'polypeptide(L)'
;MTVAELQQKVNLKASSNIIVVPHHWCFKRKYSQDKRGIGEPAWELSDFIKRVGIMKKRQSLREIEDQKTTKAKMRKRVRLKLETSDKNSQKL
;
A
#
# COMPACT_ATOMS: atom_id res chain seq x y z
N MET A 1 21.88 -34.52 14.30
CA MET A 1 22.47 -33.24 13.88
C MET A 1 23.93 -33.26 14.31
N THR A 2 24.84 -33.48 13.37
CA THR A 2 26.27 -33.65 13.67
C THR A 2 26.93 -32.30 13.93
N VAL A 3 28.06 -32.28 14.65
CA VAL A 3 28.79 -31.04 14.98
C VAL A 3 29.21 -30.26 13.72
N ALA A 4 29.52 -30.97 12.63
CA ALA A 4 29.87 -30.38 11.34
C ALA A 4 28.71 -29.57 10.72
N GLU A 5 27.47 -30.09 10.80
CA GLU A 5 26.27 -29.39 10.29
C GLU A 5 25.99 -28.09 11.05
N LEU A 6 26.30 -28.07 12.36
CA LEU A 6 26.17 -26.87 13.19
C LEU A 6 27.19 -25.80 12.81
N GLN A 7 28.46 -26.18 12.65
CA GLN A 7 29.53 -25.25 12.25
C GLN A 7 29.25 -24.64 10.87
N GLN A 8 28.80 -25.45 9.91
CA GLN A 8 28.43 -24.96 8.58
C GLN A 8 27.29 -23.92 8.64
N LYS A 9 26.25 -24.17 9.43
CA LYS A 9 25.15 -23.22 9.61
C LYS A 9 25.59 -21.91 10.27
N VAL A 10 26.52 -21.97 11.21
CA VAL A 10 27.07 -20.78 11.87
C VAL A 10 27.91 -19.96 10.89
N ASN A 11 28.78 -20.61 10.12
CA ASN A 11 29.61 -19.95 9.10
C ASN A 11 28.76 -19.26 8.03
N LEU A 12 27.67 -19.91 7.60
CA LEU A 12 26.71 -19.33 6.67
C LEU A 12 25.97 -18.13 7.27
N LYS A 13 25.68 -18.09 8.57
CA LYS A 13 25.07 -16.92 9.21
C LYS A 13 26.06 -15.76 9.43
N ALA A 14 27.35 -16.05 9.51
CA ALA A 14 28.41 -15.08 9.79
C ALA A 14 29.04 -14.46 8.53
N SER A 15 28.67 -14.92 7.33
CA SER A 15 29.18 -14.37 6.08
C SER A 15 28.58 -13.00 5.75
N SER A 16 29.32 -12.19 4.99
CA SER A 16 28.93 -10.82 4.64
C SER A 16 27.70 -10.77 3.73
N ASN A 17 26.89 -9.72 3.87
CA ASN A 17 25.70 -9.43 3.05
C ASN A 17 24.55 -10.45 3.13
N ILE A 18 24.41 -11.16 4.25
CA ILE A 18 23.37 -12.17 4.43
C ILE A 18 22.16 -11.61 5.16
N ILE A 19 20.98 -11.94 4.64
CA ILE A 19 19.70 -11.62 5.28
C ILE A 19 19.42 -12.70 6.34
N VAL A 20 19.23 -12.27 7.58
CA VAL A 20 18.93 -13.17 8.70
C VAL A 20 17.52 -13.76 8.60
N VAL A 21 17.33 -14.96 9.14
CA VAL A 21 16.01 -15.59 9.21
C VAL A 21 15.08 -14.74 10.09
N PRO A 22 13.86 -14.39 9.62
CA PRO A 22 12.91 -13.60 10.41
C PRO A 22 12.53 -14.27 11.74
N HIS A 23 12.46 -13.46 12.81
CA HIS A 23 12.23 -13.95 14.18
C HIS A 23 10.90 -14.71 14.37
N HIS A 24 9.88 -14.38 13.58
CA HIS A 24 8.55 -14.99 13.69
C HIS A 24 8.48 -16.42 13.12
N TRP A 25 9.53 -16.90 12.46
CA TRP A 25 9.56 -18.25 11.90
C TRP A 25 9.49 -19.35 12.97
N CYS A 26 9.98 -19.05 14.18
CA CYS A 26 9.91 -19.96 15.32
C CYS A 26 8.60 -19.83 16.12
N PHE A 27 7.69 -18.94 15.73
CA PHE A 27 6.46 -18.70 16.46
C PHE A 27 5.34 -19.64 15.99
N LYS A 28 4.54 -20.15 16.94
CA LYS A 28 3.34 -20.94 16.63
C LYS A 28 2.17 -20.10 16.08
N ARG A 29 2.18 -18.79 16.36
CA ARG A 29 1.16 -17.83 15.88
C ARG A 29 1.43 -17.40 14.44
N LYS A 30 0.37 -17.12 13.68
CA LYS A 30 0.52 -16.64 12.29
C LYS A 30 1.11 -15.22 12.27
N TYR A 31 1.95 -14.92 11.27
CA TYR A 31 2.72 -13.68 11.13
C TYR A 31 1.98 -12.37 11.48
N SER A 32 0.76 -12.18 10.98
CA SER A 32 0.02 -10.92 11.17
C SER A 32 -1.00 -10.92 12.31
N GLN A 33 -1.12 -12.01 13.07
CA GLN A 33 -2.18 -12.14 14.09
C GLN A 33 -1.97 -11.26 15.32
N ASP A 34 -0.73 -10.85 15.59
CA ASP A 34 -0.36 -9.98 16.70
C ASP A 34 -0.77 -8.51 16.46
N LYS A 35 -0.99 -8.13 15.19
CA LYS A 35 -1.41 -6.78 14.80
C LYS A 35 -2.93 -6.60 14.76
N ARG A 36 -3.71 -7.61 15.19
CA ARG A 36 -5.18 -7.50 15.25
C ARG A 36 -5.57 -6.50 16.34
N GLY A 37 -6.13 -5.37 15.94
CA GLY A 37 -6.58 -4.30 16.85
C GLY A 37 -5.69 -3.06 16.87
N ILE A 38 -4.47 -3.14 16.32
CA ILE A 38 -3.64 -1.96 16.05
C ILE A 38 -4.03 -1.47 14.67
N GLY A 39 -4.87 -0.44 14.61
CA GLY A 39 -5.26 0.21 13.36
C GLY A 39 -4.04 0.87 12.74
N GLU A 40 -3.43 0.23 11.75
CA GLU A 40 -2.43 0.88 10.93
C GLU A 40 -3.05 2.16 10.34
N PRO A 41 -2.37 3.32 10.44
CA PRO A 41 -2.90 4.55 9.89
C PRO A 41 -3.15 4.37 8.40
N ALA A 42 -4.16 5.07 7.88
CA ALA A 42 -4.42 5.08 6.46
C ALA A 42 -3.15 5.53 5.71
N TRP A 43 -2.94 4.96 4.53
CA TRP A 43 -1.77 5.25 3.70
C TRP A 43 -1.55 6.76 3.52
N GLU A 44 -0.42 7.24 4.03
CA GLU A 44 -0.01 8.64 3.89
C GLU A 44 0.82 8.81 2.61
N LEU A 45 0.43 9.75 1.77
CA LEU A 45 1.22 10.05 0.57
C LEU A 45 2.53 10.74 0.97
N SER A 46 3.61 10.43 0.25
CA SER A 46 4.86 11.19 0.35
C SER A 46 4.62 12.68 0.04
N ASP A 47 5.40 13.56 0.66
CA ASP A 47 5.25 15.01 0.58
C ASP A 47 5.32 15.54 -0.85
N PHE A 48 6.10 14.90 -1.73
CA PHE A 48 6.16 15.25 -3.14
C PHE A 48 4.79 15.10 -3.82
N ILE A 49 4.09 14.00 -3.57
CA ILE A 49 2.79 13.71 -4.21
C ILE A 49 1.68 14.54 -3.54
N LYS A 50 1.78 14.80 -2.24
CA LYS A 50 0.86 15.71 -1.53
C LYS A 50 0.89 17.13 -2.11
N ARG A 51 2.07 17.63 -2.52
CA ARG A 51 2.21 18.96 -3.15
C ARG A 51 1.47 19.09 -4.47
N VAL A 52 1.35 18.01 -5.25
CA VAL A 52 0.55 17.98 -6.48
C VAL A 52 -0.95 18.17 -6.18
N GLY A 53 -1.38 18.01 -4.93
CA GLY A 53 -2.75 18.27 -4.49
C GLY A 53 -3.75 17.21 -4.95
N ILE A 54 -3.27 16.02 -5.35
CA ILE A 54 -4.10 14.91 -5.82
C ILE A 54 -5.11 14.46 -4.75
N MET A 55 -4.71 14.49 -3.46
CA MET A 55 -5.62 14.15 -2.36
C MET A 55 -6.85 15.07 -2.32
N LYS A 56 -6.63 16.40 -2.42
CA LYS A 56 -7.72 17.39 -2.42
C LYS A 56 -8.64 17.23 -3.63
N LYS A 57 -8.05 17.03 -4.83
CA LYS A 57 -8.82 16.83 -6.08
C LYS A 57 -9.64 15.54 -6.05
N ARG A 58 -9.08 14.45 -5.52
CA ARG A 58 -9.82 13.17 -5.38
C ARG A 58 -10.95 13.29 -4.37
N GLN A 59 -10.72 13.98 -3.25
CA GLN A 59 -11.74 14.20 -2.24
C GLN A 59 -12.92 15.03 -2.80
N SER A 60 -12.64 16.15 -3.48
CA SER A 60 -13.70 16.96 -4.09
C SER A 60 -14.49 16.20 -5.16
N LEU A 61 -13.82 15.38 -5.97
CA LEU A 61 -14.50 14.55 -6.96
C LEU A 61 -15.42 13.51 -6.32
N ARG A 62 -14.99 12.91 -5.20
CA ARG A 62 -15.78 11.94 -4.44
C ARG A 62 -17.02 12.58 -3.83
N GLU A 63 -16.88 13.74 -3.19
CA GLU A 63 -18.02 14.50 -2.64
C GLU A 63 -19.05 14.86 -3.71
N ILE A 64 -18.59 15.31 -4.89
CA ILE A 64 -19.46 15.61 -6.04
C ILE A 64 -20.09 14.33 -6.61
N GLU A 65 -19.49 13.16 -6.43
CA GLU A 65 -20.07 11.88 -6.84
C GLU A 65 -21.10 11.33 -5.84
N ASP A 66 -20.86 11.52 -4.55
CA ASP A 66 -21.76 11.09 -3.48
C ASP A 66 -23.06 11.92 -3.47
N GLN A 67 -22.98 13.21 -3.80
CA GLN A 67 -24.16 14.07 -3.95
C GLN A 67 -25.02 13.74 -5.18
N LYS A 68 -24.53 12.94 -6.15
CA LYS A 68 -25.30 12.61 -7.36
C LYS A 68 -26.26 11.46 -7.11
N THR A 69 -27.50 11.67 -7.54
CA THR A 69 -28.53 10.63 -7.53
C THR A 69 -28.19 9.46 -8.46
N THR A 70 -28.67 8.26 -8.13
CA THR A 70 -28.46 7.02 -8.89
C THR A 70 -28.89 7.16 -10.36
N LYS A 71 -29.96 7.93 -10.63
CA LYS A 71 -30.44 8.24 -11.99
C LYS A 71 -29.45 9.09 -12.80
N ALA A 72 -28.74 10.02 -12.15
CA ALA A 72 -27.69 10.82 -12.77
C ALA A 72 -26.41 10.01 -13.02
N LYS A 73 -26.05 9.08 -12.12
CA LYS A 73 -24.95 8.13 -12.31
C LYS A 73 -25.19 7.22 -13.52
N MET A 74 -26.40 6.67 -13.67
CA MET A 74 -26.77 5.81 -14.81
C MET A 74 -26.71 6.54 -16.15
N ARG A 75 -27.17 7.80 -16.21
CA ARG A 75 -27.08 8.62 -17.43
C ARG A 75 -25.65 8.96 -17.85
N LYS A 76 -24.75 9.19 -16.89
CA LYS A 76 -23.32 9.43 -17.16
C LYS A 76 -22.58 8.19 -17.63
N ARG A 77 -23.00 6.99 -17.22
CA ARG A 77 -22.44 5.72 -17.75
C ARG A 77 -22.77 5.54 -19.24
N VAL A 78 -23.96 5.94 -19.66
CA VAL A 78 -24.42 5.81 -21.06
C VAL A 78 -23.83 6.92 -21.95
N ARG A 79 -23.77 8.16 -21.45
CA ARG A 79 -23.13 9.28 -22.15
C ARG A 79 -21.72 9.47 -21.61
N LEU A 80 -20.75 8.73 -22.17
CA LEU A 80 -19.33 8.91 -21.88
C LEU A 80 -18.93 10.36 -22.17
N LYS A 81 -18.72 11.14 -21.12
CA LYS A 81 -18.19 12.50 -21.24
C LYS A 81 -16.69 12.42 -21.05
N LEU A 82 -15.99 12.24 -22.18
CA LEU A 82 -14.55 11.98 -22.28
C LEU A 82 -13.64 13.12 -21.76
N GLU A 83 -14.19 14.29 -21.42
CA GLU A 83 -13.43 15.52 -21.24
C GLU A 83 -13.08 15.89 -19.78
N THR A 84 -13.09 14.95 -18.83
CA THR A 84 -12.83 15.30 -17.40
C THR A 84 -11.48 14.86 -16.84
N SER A 85 -10.66 14.16 -17.63
CA SER A 85 -9.28 13.81 -17.27
C SER A 85 -8.26 14.63 -18.06
N ASP A 86 -8.37 15.94 -18.00
CA ASP A 86 -7.23 16.82 -18.25
C ASP A 86 -6.71 17.27 -16.89
N LYS A 87 -5.43 17.02 -16.57
CA LYS A 87 -4.50 17.91 -15.81
C LYS A 87 -3.11 17.26 -15.69
N ASN A 88 -2.18 17.79 -16.48
CA ASN A 88 -0.71 17.86 -16.32
C ASN A 88 0.09 16.56 -16.23
N SER A 89 0.42 15.99 -17.40
CA SER A 89 1.52 15.03 -17.59
C SER A 89 2.91 15.61 -17.29
N GLN A 90 3.02 16.93 -17.11
CA GLN A 90 4.29 17.66 -16.98
C GLN A 90 4.68 17.97 -15.52
N LYS A 91 3.84 17.60 -14.54
CA LYS A 91 4.08 17.83 -13.09
C LYS A 91 3.84 16.60 -12.22
N LEU A 92 3.91 15.39 -12.80
CA LEU A 92 3.91 14.12 -12.06
C LEU A 92 5.35 13.61 -11.88
#